data_AF-A0AAV5F038-F1
#
_entry.id   AF-A0AAV5F038-F1
#
_cell.length_a   1.000
_cell.length_b   1.000
_cell.length_c   1.000
_cell.angle_alpha   90.00
_cell.angle_beta   90.00
_cell.angle_gamma   90.00
#
_symmetry.space_group_name_H-M   'P 1'
#
loop_
_entity.id
_entity.type
_entity.pdbx_description
1 polymer ?
#
loop_
_entity_poly.entity_id
_entity_poly.type
_entity_poly.pdbx_seq_one_letter_code
_entity_poly.pdbx_strand_id
1 'polypeptide(L)'
;MASLSPAAAASPKRLRVYSSAAAADGDSLNGTGSGKRVGTHNGSFHCDEALGCFLIRLTSQFAGADVVRTRDSQILDTLDAVLDVGGVYEPSRHRYDHHQKGFSEVFGHGFNTKLSSAGLVYKHFGKEIIAKELGVSEDHEDVHRLYLAIYKSFVEV
;
A
#
# COMPACT_ATOMS: atom_id res chain seq x y z
N MET A 1 -30.10 31.36 31.90
CA MET A 1 -28.78 31.55 31.28
C MET A 1 -27.76 30.85 32.17
N ALA A 2 -26.96 29.85 31.79
CA ALA A 2 -26.91 28.90 30.69
C ALA A 2 -26.18 27.67 31.28
N SER A 3 -26.67 26.45 31.04
CA SER A 3 -26.05 25.21 31.53
C SER A 3 -24.82 24.85 30.70
N LEU A 4 -23.69 24.60 31.35
CA LEU A 4 -22.47 24.09 30.72
C LEU A 4 -22.60 22.57 30.50
N SER A 5 -22.50 22.13 29.24
CA SER A 5 -22.39 20.70 28.87
C SER A 5 -20.93 20.22 29.00
N PRO A 6 -20.68 18.97 29.44
CA PRO A 6 -19.33 18.44 29.48
C PRO A 6 -18.85 17.98 28.09
N ALA A 7 -17.58 18.26 27.79
CA ALA A 7 -16.91 17.86 26.56
C ALA A 7 -16.78 16.33 26.46
N ALA A 8 -17.11 15.78 25.29
CA ALA A 8 -16.97 14.36 25.00
C ALA A 8 -15.49 13.95 24.93
N ALA A 9 -15.11 12.92 25.70
CA ALA A 9 -13.78 12.33 25.64
C ALA A 9 -13.58 11.57 24.31
N ALA A 10 -12.50 11.89 23.60
CA ALA A 10 -12.11 11.17 22.39
C ALA A 10 -11.77 9.71 22.71
N SER A 11 -12.40 8.76 22.01
CA SER A 11 -12.11 7.33 22.15
C SER A 11 -10.66 7.02 21.73
N PRO A 12 -10.00 6.05 22.38
CA PRO A 12 -8.62 5.72 22.05
C PRO A 12 -8.56 5.12 20.63
N LYS A 13 -7.64 5.61 19.80
CA LYS A 13 -7.31 5.00 18.51
C LYS A 13 -6.81 3.57 18.79
N ARG A 14 -7.63 2.59 18.44
CA ARG A 14 -7.34 1.15 18.62
C ARG A 14 -6.09 0.79 17.81
N LEU A 15 -5.01 0.42 18.48
CA LEU A 15 -3.84 -0.18 17.82
C LEU A 15 -4.29 -1.48 17.14
N ARG A 16 -4.13 -1.54 15.81
CA ARG A 16 -4.43 -2.72 15.01
C ARG A 16 -3.21 -3.63 15.04
N VAL A 17 -3.25 -4.66 15.87
CA VAL A 17 -2.23 -5.71 15.94
C VAL A 17 -2.50 -6.71 14.81
N TYR A 18 -1.51 -6.94 13.95
CA TYR A 18 -1.57 -7.96 12.91
C TYR A 18 -1.23 -9.32 13.53
N SER A 19 -2.21 -10.23 13.62
CA SER A 19 -1.98 -11.60 14.03
C SER A 19 -1.51 -12.45 12.84
N SER A 20 -0.36 -13.10 12.98
CA SER A 20 0.19 -14.03 12.01
C SER A 20 -0.52 -15.40 12.07
N ALA A 21 -0.94 -15.87 10.89
CA ALA A 21 -1.21 -17.25 10.47
C ALA A 21 -2.38 -18.05 11.12
N ALA A 22 -3.33 -18.37 10.24
CA ALA A 22 -4.18 -19.56 10.10
C ALA A 22 -4.89 -20.17 11.34
N ALA A 23 -6.22 -20.02 11.37
CA ALA A 23 -7.14 -21.10 11.69
C ALA A 23 -8.48 -20.84 10.99
N ALA A 24 -9.01 -21.87 10.32
CA ALA A 24 -10.40 -21.90 9.93
C ALA A 24 -11.22 -22.02 11.21
N ASP A 25 -12.00 -20.99 11.54
CA ASP A 25 -13.32 -21.17 12.14
C ASP A 25 -14.11 -19.87 12.04
N GLY A 26 -15.40 -20.01 11.76
CA GLY A 26 -16.31 -18.89 11.61
C GLY A 26 -16.53 -18.20 12.94
N ASP A 27 -16.03 -16.97 13.06
CA ASP A 27 -16.67 -15.97 13.92
C ASP A 27 -16.56 -14.59 13.28
N SER A 28 -17.72 -13.98 13.08
CA SER A 28 -17.88 -12.70 12.40
C SER A 28 -17.63 -11.57 13.38
N LEU A 29 -16.39 -11.07 13.43
CA LEU A 29 -16.08 -9.84 14.18
C LEU A 29 -15.54 -8.76 13.22
N ASN A 30 -16.49 -7.92 12.82
CA ASN A 30 -16.38 -6.70 12.02
C ASN A 30 -15.08 -5.90 12.23
N GLY A 31 -14.13 -6.09 11.33
CA GLY A 31 -13.49 -4.97 10.65
C GLY A 31 -13.71 -5.23 9.17
N THR A 32 -14.58 -4.47 8.51
CA THR A 32 -14.84 -4.61 7.08
C THR A 32 -13.54 -4.31 6.33
N GLY A 33 -12.73 -5.34 6.08
CA GLY A 33 -11.80 -5.31 4.97
C GLY A 33 -12.62 -4.94 3.74
N SER A 34 -12.05 -4.17 2.81
CA SER A 34 -12.73 -3.74 1.57
C SER A 34 -13.15 -4.91 0.66
N GLY A 35 -13.02 -6.17 1.12
CA GLY A 35 -13.09 -7.39 0.32
C GLY A 35 -11.87 -7.59 -0.57
N LYS A 36 -10.98 -6.58 -0.66
CA LYS A 36 -9.81 -6.60 -1.52
C LYS A 36 -8.66 -7.38 -0.90
N ARG A 37 -7.91 -8.05 -1.76
CA ARG A 37 -6.78 -8.90 -1.37
C ARG A 37 -5.53 -8.54 -2.16
N VAL A 38 -4.42 -8.35 -1.46
CA VAL A 38 -3.12 -7.99 -2.01
C VAL A 38 -2.14 -9.15 -1.81
N GLY A 39 -1.56 -9.65 -2.89
CA GLY A 39 -0.58 -10.73 -2.87
C GLY A 39 0.85 -10.25 -2.71
N THR A 40 1.67 -10.99 -1.97
CA THR A 40 3.13 -10.86 -1.99
C THR A 40 3.81 -12.21 -1.71
N HIS A 41 5.13 -12.30 -1.83
CA HIS A 41 5.84 -13.56 -1.63
C HIS A 41 5.77 -14.07 -0.18
N ASN A 42 5.86 -15.39 -0.02
CA ASN A 42 5.88 -16.08 1.27
C ASN A 42 7.30 -16.38 1.79
N GLY A 43 8.29 -15.61 1.36
CA GLY A 43 9.69 -15.73 1.79
C GLY A 43 9.98 -15.05 3.13
N SER A 44 11.27 -14.82 3.42
CA SER A 44 11.69 -13.85 4.45
C SER A 44 11.05 -12.50 4.21
N PHE A 45 10.84 -11.70 5.26
CA PHE A 45 10.33 -10.35 5.09
C PHE A 45 11.45 -9.43 4.59
N HIS A 46 11.21 -8.71 3.51
CA HIS A 46 12.05 -7.60 3.11
C HIS A 46 11.33 -6.27 3.40
N CYS A 47 12.10 -5.18 3.42
CA CYS A 47 11.51 -3.85 3.59
C CYS A 47 10.69 -3.44 2.36
N ASP A 48 11.01 -3.99 1.19
CA ASP A 48 10.38 -3.63 -0.07
C ASP A 48 8.90 -4.01 -0.08
N GLU A 49 8.56 -5.30 0.05
CA GLU A 49 7.17 -5.74 0.01
C GLU A 49 6.39 -5.28 1.25
N ALA A 50 7.05 -5.13 2.40
CA ALA A 50 6.44 -4.59 3.61
C ALA A 50 5.98 -3.14 3.42
N LEU A 51 6.86 -2.28 2.89
CA LEU A 51 6.53 -0.88 2.59
C LEU A 51 5.49 -0.78 1.46
N GLY A 52 5.64 -1.56 0.39
CA GLY A 52 4.67 -1.60 -0.71
C GLY A 52 3.27 -1.99 -0.24
N CYS A 53 3.16 -3.04 0.59
CA CYS A 53 1.89 -3.46 1.19
C CYS A 53 1.30 -2.40 2.13
N PHE A 54 2.14 -1.66 2.85
CA PHE A 54 1.66 -0.54 3.68
C PHE A 54 1.11 0.60 2.81
N LEU A 55 1.88 1.06 1.82
CA LEU A 55 1.51 2.16 0.93
C LEU A 55 0.22 1.88 0.17
N ILE A 56 0.10 0.71 -0.48
CA ILE A 56 -1.10 0.39 -1.27
C ILE A 56 -2.36 0.38 -0.39
N ARG A 57 -2.26 -0.01 0.89
CA ARG A 57 -3.39 -0.02 1.83
C ARG A 57 -3.81 1.37 2.32
N LEU A 58 -3.01 2.41 2.05
CA LEU A 58 -3.39 3.81 2.30
C LEU A 58 -4.30 4.38 1.19
N THR A 59 -4.26 3.78 -0.01
CA THR A 59 -5.14 4.14 -1.13
C THR A 59 -6.60 3.91 -0.79
N SER A 60 -7.47 4.57 -1.53
CA SER A 60 -8.92 4.42 -1.41
C SER A 60 -9.38 3.05 -1.91
N GLN A 61 -8.78 2.57 -3.01
CA GLN A 61 -9.15 1.29 -3.63
C GLN A 61 -8.80 0.08 -2.77
N PHE A 62 -7.64 0.09 -2.10
CA PHE A 62 -7.15 -1.04 -1.30
C PHE A 62 -7.17 -0.76 0.20
N ALA A 63 -7.94 0.26 0.63
CA ALA A 63 -8.12 0.58 2.03
C ALA A 63 -8.53 -0.67 2.83
N GLY A 64 -7.71 -1.05 3.81
CA GLY A 64 -7.99 -2.21 4.65
C GLY A 64 -7.94 -3.57 3.94
N ALA A 65 -7.34 -3.67 2.75
CA ALA A 65 -7.17 -4.94 2.05
C ALA A 65 -6.40 -5.97 2.89
N ASP A 66 -6.71 -7.24 2.69
CA ASP A 66 -6.01 -8.37 3.31
C ASP A 66 -4.74 -8.71 2.56
N VAL A 67 -3.65 -8.98 3.28
CA VAL A 67 -2.37 -9.36 2.68
C VAL A 67 -2.25 -10.88 2.63
N VAL A 68 -2.08 -11.41 1.43
CA VAL A 68 -1.92 -12.83 1.13
C VAL A 68 -0.46 -13.10 0.79
N ARG A 69 0.24 -13.88 1.61
CA ARG A 69 1.63 -14.28 1.35
C ARG A 69 1.68 -15.63 0.63
N THR A 70 2.05 -15.66 -0.64
CA THR A 70 2.15 -16.87 -1.46
C THR A 70 3.06 -16.67 -2.68
N ARG A 71 3.54 -17.76 -3.28
CA ARG A 71 4.18 -17.78 -4.61
C ARG A 71 3.41 -18.61 -5.63
N ASP A 72 2.27 -19.16 -5.24
CA ASP A 72 1.42 -19.94 -6.12
C ASP A 72 0.76 -19.02 -7.15
N SER A 73 1.12 -19.17 -8.42
CA SER A 73 0.61 -18.34 -9.50
C SER A 73 -0.91 -18.43 -9.64
N GLN A 74 -1.50 -19.61 -9.38
CA GLN A 74 -2.95 -19.79 -9.47
C GLN A 74 -3.67 -18.96 -8.42
N ILE A 75 -3.09 -18.83 -7.23
CA ILE A 75 -3.63 -17.94 -6.19
C ILE A 75 -3.41 -16.48 -6.60
N LEU A 76 -2.19 -16.10 -7.00
CA LEU A 76 -1.84 -14.73 -7.37
C LEU A 76 -2.73 -14.16 -8.49
N ASP A 77 -3.14 -14.99 -9.44
CA ASP A 77 -4.04 -14.60 -10.54
C ASP A 77 -5.44 -14.21 -10.06
N THR A 78 -5.87 -14.68 -8.89
CA THR A 78 -7.18 -14.35 -8.30
C THR A 78 -7.18 -13.07 -7.45
N LEU A 79 -6.00 -12.49 -7.18
CA LEU A 79 -5.86 -11.36 -6.26
C LEU A 79 -6.02 -10.02 -6.97
N ASP A 80 -6.53 -9.03 -6.24
CA ASP A 80 -6.80 -7.68 -6.76
C ASP A 80 -5.52 -6.92 -7.09
N ALA A 81 -4.46 -7.12 -6.32
CA ALA A 81 -3.11 -6.60 -6.59
C ALA A 81 -2.04 -7.62 -6.18
N VAL A 82 -0.87 -7.55 -6.79
CA VAL A 82 0.28 -8.41 -6.46
C VAL A 82 1.56 -7.59 -6.49
N LEU A 83 2.36 -7.70 -5.42
CA LEU A 83 3.57 -6.93 -5.18
C LEU A 83 4.75 -7.88 -4.93
N ASP A 84 5.89 -7.57 -5.53
CA ASP A 84 7.17 -8.26 -5.29
C ASP A 84 7.17 -9.78 -5.56
N VAL A 85 6.22 -10.23 -6.38
CA VAL A 85 6.10 -11.62 -6.80
C VAL A 85 5.29 -11.73 -8.10
N GLY A 86 5.47 -12.82 -8.84
CA GLY A 86 4.71 -13.13 -10.05
C GLY A 86 5.42 -12.74 -11.36
N GLY A 87 6.53 -12.01 -11.30
CA GLY A 87 7.37 -11.69 -12.43
C GLY A 87 6.71 -10.75 -13.44
N VAL A 88 5.76 -9.90 -13.02
CA VAL A 88 5.01 -9.00 -13.91
C VAL A 88 4.92 -7.58 -13.33
N TYR A 89 5.23 -6.59 -14.17
CA TYR A 89 4.89 -5.19 -13.95
C TYR A 89 3.80 -4.77 -14.93
N GLU A 90 2.58 -4.60 -14.42
CA GLU A 90 1.40 -4.25 -15.21
C GLU A 90 0.46 -3.37 -14.36
N PRO A 91 0.63 -2.03 -14.39
CA PRO A 91 -0.13 -1.11 -13.53
C PRO A 91 -1.65 -1.20 -13.70
N SER A 92 -2.12 -1.47 -14.92
CA SER A 92 -3.56 -1.64 -15.22
C SER A 92 -4.20 -2.84 -14.53
N ARG A 93 -3.39 -3.84 -14.14
CA ARG A 93 -3.80 -5.03 -13.37
C ARG A 93 -3.23 -5.04 -11.96
N HIS A 94 -2.68 -3.91 -11.49
CA HIS A 94 -2.06 -3.77 -10.18
C HIS A 94 -1.01 -4.85 -9.88
N ARG A 95 -0.16 -5.14 -10.87
CA ARG A 95 1.00 -6.03 -10.71
C ARG A 95 2.26 -5.19 -10.63
N TYR A 96 2.95 -5.27 -9.50
CA TYR A 96 4.10 -4.43 -9.15
C TYR A 96 5.26 -5.31 -8.72
N ASP A 97 5.78 -6.11 -9.64
CA ASP A 97 7.02 -6.87 -9.44
C ASP A 97 8.14 -6.25 -10.29
N HIS A 98 9.38 -6.35 -9.82
CA HIS A 98 10.59 -5.82 -10.46
C HIS A 98 11.63 -6.91 -10.80
N HIS A 99 11.36 -8.18 -10.48
CA HIS A 99 12.28 -9.31 -10.66
C HIS A 99 12.50 -9.74 -12.13
N GLN A 100 11.89 -9.06 -13.10
CA GLN A 100 11.97 -9.46 -14.51
C GLN A 100 13.36 -9.19 -15.08
N LYS A 101 13.84 -10.11 -15.93
CA LYS A 101 15.07 -9.88 -16.69
C LYS A 101 14.90 -8.64 -17.57
N GLY A 102 15.86 -7.73 -17.47
CA GLY A 102 15.83 -6.48 -18.24
C GLY A 102 14.95 -5.38 -17.65
N PHE A 103 14.38 -5.57 -16.45
CA PHE A 103 13.64 -4.49 -15.79
C PHE A 103 14.50 -3.23 -15.65
N SER A 104 13.94 -2.11 -16.11
CA SER A 104 14.62 -0.81 -16.22
C SER A 104 13.72 0.36 -15.89
N GLU A 105 12.53 0.10 -15.32
CA GLU A 105 11.61 1.16 -14.94
C GLU A 105 12.23 2.01 -13.82
N VAL A 106 12.18 3.33 -14.01
CA VAL A 106 12.63 4.32 -13.04
C VAL A 106 11.48 5.24 -12.68
N PHE A 107 11.59 6.00 -11.59
CA PHE A 107 10.55 6.94 -11.16
C PHE A 107 10.28 8.03 -12.19
N GLY A 108 11.29 8.41 -12.99
CA GLY A 108 11.26 9.60 -13.83
C GLY A 108 11.79 10.81 -13.07
N HIS A 109 11.43 12.03 -13.48
CA HIS A 109 11.75 13.26 -12.74
C HIS A 109 13.25 13.49 -12.41
N GLY A 110 14.15 12.93 -13.23
CA GLY A 110 15.61 13.03 -13.03
C GLY A 110 16.22 11.91 -12.17
N PHE A 111 15.41 11.00 -11.64
CA PHE A 111 15.87 9.81 -10.92
C PHE A 111 16.21 8.68 -11.87
N ASN A 112 17.32 7.99 -11.62
CA ASN A 112 17.84 6.91 -12.47
C ASN A 112 17.87 5.55 -11.77
N THR A 113 17.53 5.51 -10.48
CA THR A 113 17.44 4.28 -9.69
C THR A 113 16.28 3.42 -10.21
N LYS A 114 16.56 2.15 -10.47
CA LYS A 114 15.53 1.18 -10.87
C LYS A 114 14.58 0.95 -9.71
N LEU A 115 13.29 0.93 -10.01
CA LEU A 115 12.28 0.84 -8.95
C LEU A 115 12.22 -0.55 -8.31
N SER A 116 12.11 -0.56 -6.98
CA SER A 116 11.64 -1.70 -6.19
C SER A 116 10.12 -1.83 -6.28
N SER A 117 9.54 -2.87 -5.69
CA SER A 117 8.08 -3.04 -5.61
C SER A 117 7.39 -1.87 -4.88
N ALA A 118 7.91 -1.43 -3.74
CA ALA A 118 7.46 -0.24 -3.04
C ALA A 118 7.59 1.03 -3.89
N GLY A 119 8.70 1.15 -4.63
CA GLY A 119 8.91 2.25 -5.58
C GLY A 119 7.86 2.28 -6.69
N LEU A 120 7.50 1.11 -7.23
CA LEU A 120 6.43 0.97 -8.22
C LEU A 120 5.07 1.38 -7.63
N VAL A 121 4.71 0.87 -6.45
CA VAL A 121 3.46 1.25 -5.76
C VAL A 121 3.43 2.77 -5.53
N TYR A 122 4.52 3.33 -5.00
CA TYR A 122 4.62 4.76 -4.74
C TYR A 122 4.51 5.58 -6.04
N LYS A 123 5.10 5.13 -7.14
CA LYS A 123 4.99 5.80 -8.44
C LYS A 123 3.54 5.96 -8.92
N HIS A 124 2.71 4.95 -8.67
CA HIS A 124 1.31 4.96 -9.13
C HIS A 124 0.34 5.60 -8.14
N PHE A 125 0.62 5.51 -6.84
CA PHE A 125 -0.34 5.91 -5.79
C PHE A 125 0.17 7.01 -4.86
N GLY A 126 1.43 7.42 -4.96
CA GLY A 126 2.04 8.37 -4.03
C GLY A 126 1.31 9.71 -3.98
N LYS A 127 0.84 10.21 -5.14
CA LYS A 127 0.04 11.45 -5.19
C LYS A 127 -1.30 11.29 -4.48
N GLU A 128 -2.05 10.23 -4.77
CA GLU A 128 -3.32 9.92 -4.09
C GLU A 128 -3.13 9.89 -2.56
N ILE A 129 -2.11 9.15 -2.10
CA ILE A 129 -1.82 8.99 -0.67
C ILE A 129 -1.54 10.36 -0.03
N ILE A 130 -0.66 11.16 -0.63
CA ILE A 130 -0.30 12.48 -0.09
C ILE A 130 -1.50 13.43 -0.09
N ALA A 131 -2.25 13.49 -1.20
CA ALA A 131 -3.41 14.36 -1.33
C ALA A 131 -4.47 14.04 -0.27
N LYS A 132 -4.72 12.75 -0.03
CA LYS A 132 -5.64 12.27 1.01
C LYS A 132 -5.18 12.65 2.42
N GLU A 133 -3.90 12.50 2.73
CA GLU A 133 -3.36 12.88 4.05
C GLU A 133 -3.39 14.40 4.29
N LEU A 134 -3.22 15.21 3.23
CA LEU A 134 -3.33 16.66 3.30
C LEU A 134 -4.76 17.19 3.24
N GLY A 135 -5.72 16.39 2.77
CA GLY A 135 -7.09 16.82 2.51
C GLY A 135 -7.23 17.80 1.34
N VAL A 136 -6.40 17.66 0.31
CA VAL A 136 -6.38 18.52 -0.89
C VAL A 136 -6.52 17.69 -2.18
N SER A 137 -6.63 18.35 -3.33
CA SER A 137 -6.61 17.68 -4.65
C SER A 137 -5.23 17.12 -4.99
N GLU A 138 -5.17 16.02 -5.75
CA GLU A 138 -3.91 15.46 -6.27
C GLU A 138 -3.11 16.42 -7.16
N ASP A 139 -3.79 17.40 -7.77
CA ASP A 139 -3.18 18.44 -8.60
C ASP A 139 -2.62 19.63 -7.80
N HIS A 140 -2.76 19.63 -6.47
CA HIS A 140 -2.23 20.70 -5.62
C HIS A 140 -0.69 20.73 -5.67
N GLU A 141 -0.09 21.92 -5.71
CA GLU A 141 1.36 22.08 -5.89
C GLU A 141 2.18 21.39 -4.79
N ASP A 142 1.70 21.45 -3.54
CA ASP A 142 2.33 20.77 -2.41
C ASP A 142 2.32 19.25 -2.55
N VAL A 143 1.30 18.66 -3.19
CA VAL A 143 1.25 17.22 -3.45
C VAL A 143 2.41 16.84 -4.38
N HIS A 144 2.62 17.60 -5.45
CA HIS A 144 3.73 17.33 -6.36
C HIS A 144 5.10 17.51 -5.67
N ARG A 145 5.25 18.58 -4.87
CA ARG A 145 6.48 18.84 -4.13
C ARG A 145 6.81 17.72 -3.16
N LEU A 146 5.84 17.27 -2.39
CA LEU A 146 6.00 16.17 -1.43
C LEU A 146 6.19 14.83 -2.14
N TYR A 147 5.50 14.60 -3.27
CA TYR A 147 5.64 13.38 -4.06
C TYR A 147 7.10 13.13 -4.45
N LEU A 148 7.80 14.17 -4.92
CA LEU A 148 9.22 14.10 -5.25
C LEU A 148 10.12 14.02 -4.00
N ALA A 149 9.82 14.80 -2.96
CA ALA A 149 10.64 14.85 -1.74
C ALA A 149 10.61 13.52 -0.96
N ILE A 150 9.42 12.94 -0.78
CA ILE A 150 9.26 11.66 -0.09
C ILE A 150 9.91 10.53 -0.87
N TYR A 151 9.78 10.50 -2.21
CA TYR A 151 10.47 9.52 -3.03
C TYR A 151 11.98 9.55 -2.78
N LYS A 152 12.58 10.73 -2.95
CA LYS A 152 14.03 10.94 -2.76
C LYS A 152 14.53 10.57 -1.37
N SER A 153 13.74 10.85 -0.33
CA SER A 153 14.19 10.71 1.05
C SER A 153 13.90 9.36 1.68
N PHE A 154 12.86 8.64 1.22
CA PHE A 154 12.37 7.44 1.90
C PHE A 154 12.13 6.23 0.99
N VAL A 155 11.93 6.42 -0.31
CA VAL A 155 11.52 5.33 -1.22
C VAL A 155 12.65 4.92 -2.16
N GLU A 156 13.47 5.88 -2.61
CA GLU A 156 14.65 5.60 -3.41
C GLU A 156 15.71 4.86 -2.57
N VAL A 157 15.97 3.60 -2.93
CA VAL A 157 16.96 2.72 -2.29
C VAL A 157 17.71 1.89 -3.32
#